data_AF-A0A268QWY6-F1
#
_entry.id   AF-A0A268QWY6-F1
#
_cell.length_a   1.000
_cell.length_b   1.000
_cell.length_c   1.000
_cell.angle_alpha   90.00
_cell.angle_beta   90.00
_cell.angle_gamma   90.00
#
_symmetry.space_group_name_H-M   'P 1'
#
loop_
_entity.id
_entity.type
_entity.pdbx_description
1 polymer ?
#
loop_
_entity_poly.entity_id
_entity_poly.type
_entity_poly.pdbx_seq_one_letter_code
_entity_poly.pdbx_strand_id
1 'polypeptide(L)' 'LLASGKAKQDAMVKLLNGDVTESFPASILKQHPNATIIADEEAMLGVKDVSLFK' A
#
# COMPACT_ATOMS: atom_id res chain seq x y z
N LEU A 1 -2.46 -4.96 7.41
CA LEU A 1 -3.34 -3.95 6.77
C LEU A 1 -4.30 -4.68 5.85
N LEU A 2 -5.59 -4.34 5.89
CA LEU A 2 -6.60 -4.85 4.95
C LEU A 2 -7.07 -3.70 4.06
N ALA A 3 -7.11 -3.90 2.74
CA ALA A 3 -7.61 -2.91 1.79
C ALA A 3 -8.48 -3.60 0.73
N SER A 4 -9.68 -3.08 0.49
CA SER A 4 -10.60 -3.67 -0.50
C SER A 4 -11.37 -2.60 -1.25
N GLY A 5 -11.62 -2.88 -2.52
CA GLY A 5 -12.42 -2.09 -3.44
C GLY A 5 -11.63 -0.98 -4.12
N LYS A 6 -12.17 -0.54 -5.25
CA LYS A 6 -11.62 0.57 -6.06
C LYS A 6 -11.33 1.85 -5.27
N ALA A 7 -12.11 2.14 -4.23
CA ALA A 7 -11.92 3.31 -3.37
C ALA A 7 -10.56 3.33 -2.62
N LYS A 8 -9.88 2.18 -2.52
CA LYS A 8 -8.55 2.07 -1.87
C LYS A 8 -7.40 2.01 -2.86
N GLN A 9 -7.67 1.99 -4.17
CA GLN A 9 -6.65 1.89 -5.22
C GLN A 9 -5.58 2.98 -5.10
N ASP A 10 -5.99 4.25 -5.02
CA ASP A 10 -5.05 5.38 -4.91
C ASP A 10 -4.19 5.29 -3.63
N ALA A 11 -4.79 4.82 -2.53
CA ALA A 11 -4.08 4.63 -1.28
C ALA A 11 -3.02 3.51 -1.40
N MET A 12 -3.33 2.41 -2.11
CA MET A 12 -2.37 1.32 -2.36
C MET A 12 -1.25 1.76 -3.30
N VAL A 13 -1.56 2.51 -4.34
CA VAL A 13 -0.56 3.12 -5.23
C VAL A 13 0.36 4.04 -4.45
N LYS A 14 -0.18 4.92 -3.60
CA LYS A 14 0.62 5.82 -2.77
C LYS A 14 1.44 5.05 -1.73
N LEU A 15 0.87 4.01 -1.12
CA LEU A 15 1.53 3.19 -0.11
C LEU A 15 2.66 2.32 -0.67
N LEU A 16 2.57 1.87 -1.93
CA LEU A 16 3.62 1.07 -2.55
C LEU A 16 4.61 1.93 -3.32
N ASN A 17 4.18 2.93 -4.08
CA ASN A 17 5.09 3.69 -4.94
C ASN A 17 5.58 5.03 -4.35
N GLY A 18 4.89 5.58 -3.34
CA GLY A 18 5.20 6.91 -2.78
C GLY A 18 6.18 6.89 -1.60
N ASP A 19 6.74 8.05 -1.25
CA ASP A 19 7.66 8.18 -0.12
C ASP A 19 6.96 8.08 1.24
N VAL A 20 7.75 7.82 2.29
CA VAL A 20 7.27 7.87 3.68
C VAL A 20 7.05 9.32 4.07
N THR A 21 5.80 9.70 4.37
CA THR A 21 5.42 11.08 4.70
C THR A 21 4.34 11.11 5.76
N GLU A 22 4.35 12.15 6.61
CA GLU A 22 3.33 12.35 7.63
C GLU A 22 1.94 12.68 7.06
N SER A 23 1.90 13.26 5.84
CA SER A 23 0.64 13.51 5.11
C SER A 23 -0.15 12.24 4.79
N PHE A 24 0.53 11.09 4.78
CA PHE A 24 -0.07 9.78 4.55
C PHE A 24 0.50 8.78 5.57
N PRO A 25 -0.07 8.72 6.78
CA PRO A 25 0.49 7.96 7.89
C PRO A 25 0.74 6.47 7.58
N ALA A 26 -0.08 5.86 6.73
CA ALA A 26 0.07 4.47 6.35
C ALA A 26 1.39 4.18 5.58
N SER A 27 2.05 5.19 5.01
CA SER A 27 3.36 5.03 4.35
C SER A 27 4.45 4.50 5.28
N ILE A 28 4.35 4.72 6.60
CA ILE A 28 5.32 4.23 7.58
C ILE A 28 5.42 2.70 7.61
N LEU A 29 4.37 2.00 7.14
CA LEU A 29 4.35 0.54 7.08
C LEU A 29 5.48 -0.02 6.19
N LYS A 30 5.99 0.76 5.23
CA LYS A 30 7.17 0.41 4.42
C LYS A 30 8.43 0.15 5.26
N GLN A 31 8.54 0.80 6.42
CA GLN A 31 9.69 0.67 7.32
C GLN A 31 9.47 -0.36 8.43
N HIS A 32 8.26 -0.94 8.51
CA HIS A 32 7.93 -1.89 9.56
C HIS A 32 8.35 -3.31 9.12
N PRO A 33 9.29 -3.97 9.80
CA PRO A 33 9.86 -5.24 9.34
C PRO A 33 8.87 -6.40 9.34
N ASN A 34 7.77 -6.30 10.11
CA ASN A 34 6.74 -7.33 10.21
C ASN A 34 5.37 -6.76 9.81
N ALA A 35 5.22 -6.38 8.55
CA ALA A 35 3.94 -5.89 8.02
C ALA A 35 3.40 -6.84 6.95
N THR A 36 2.15 -7.27 7.12
CA THR A 36 1.41 -8.03 6.10
C THR A 36 0.24 -7.18 5.59
N ILE A 37 0.13 -7.07 4.27
CA ILE A 37 -0.95 -6.36 3.59
C ILE A 37 -1.76 -7.40 2.82
N ILE A 38 -3.06 -7.41 3.05
CA ILE A 38 -4.01 -8.22 2.28
C ILE A 38 -4.90 -7.24 1.54
N ALA A 39 -4.87 -7.33 0.22
CA ALA A 39 -5.65 -6.48 -0.65
C ALA A 39 -6.40 -7.31 -1.70
N ASP A 40 -7.57 -6.84 -2.13
CA ASP A 40 -8.27 -7.43 -3.26
C ASP A 40 -7.75 -6.92 -4.61
N GLU A 41 -8.20 -7.55 -5.69
CA GLU A 41 -7.77 -7.22 -7.05
C GLU A 41 -8.14 -5.78 -7.42
N GLU A 42 -9.32 -5.30 -7.02
CA GLU A 42 -9.77 -3.94 -7.31
C GLU A 42 -8.87 -2.87 -6.68
N ALA A 43 -8.42 -3.08 -5.43
CA ALA A 43 -7.49 -2.17 -4.77
C ALA A 43 -6.07 -2.24 -5.36
N MET A 44 -5.70 -3.32 -6.05
CA MET A 44 -4.37 -3.53 -6.61
C MET A 44 -4.22 -3.12 -8.08
N LEU A 45 -5.31 -2.87 -8.81
CA LEU A 45 -5.31 -2.56 -10.26
C LEU A 45 -4.37 -1.43 -10.71
N GLY A 46 -4.02 -0.48 -9.83
CA GLY A 46 -3.12 0.64 -10.15
C GLY A 46 -1.66 0.44 -9.74
N VAL A 47 -1.36 -0.63 -9.02
CA VAL A 47 -0.04 -0.89 -8.43
C VAL A 47 0.87 -1.52 -9.48
N LYS A 48 2.05 -0.93 -9.69
CA LYS A 48 3.02 -1.39 -10.70
C LYS A 48 4.11 -2.30 -10.13
N ASP A 49 4.41 -2.17 -8.84
CA ASP A 49 5.46 -2.94 -8.18
C ASP A 49 5.03 -3.33 -6.76
N VAL A 50 5.25 -4.60 -6.41
CA VAL A 50 4.87 -5.23 -5.13
C VAL A 50 6.10 -5.72 -4.37
N SER A 51 7.31 -5.42 -4.83
CA SER A 51 8.56 -5.96 -4.30
C SER A 51 9.00 -5.41 -2.94
N LEU A 52 8.25 -4.46 -2.36
CA LEU A 52 8.58 -3.74 -1.12
C LEU A 52 8.39 -4.52 0.19
N PHE A 53 7.62 -5.61 0.18
CA PHE A 53 7.29 -6.38 1.39
C PHE A 53 7.77 -7.85 1.29
N LYS A 54 9.01 -8.05 0.81
CA LYS A 54 9.66 -9.37 0.77
C LYS A 54 10.26 -9.75 2.11
#